data_AF-A3V6X9-F1
#
_entry.id   AF-A3V6X9-F1
#
_cell.length_a   1.000
_cell.length_b   1.000
_cell.length_c   1.000
_cell.angle_alpha   90.00
_cell.angle_beta   90.00
_cell.angle_gamma   90.00
#
_symmetry.space_group_name_H-M   'P 1'
#
loop_
_entity.id
_entity.type
_entity.pdbx_description
1 polymer ?
#
loop_
_entity_poly.entity_id
_entity_poly.type
_entity_poly.pdbx_seq_one_letter_code
_entity_poly.pdbx_strand_id
1 'polypeptide(L)'
;MQVQIDVSLGAEAVERSLKELHMQLLFPERVALHRSAAVYPVARRPVLVNLHRHIAVYKWRRRYPEMKDEEIADRVGLHAAEQANGISRSYMQRLGHSTGDIDIELRRAKRKAVQHDLRCARELIDGVSRGEFPVRTSGRTACKVNNP
;
A
#
# COMPACT_ATOMS: atom_id res chain seq x y z
N MET A 1 -15.29 26.35 -29.29
CA MET A 1 -13.87 26.21 -28.93
C MET A 1 -13.09 26.13 -30.25
N GLN A 2 -12.34 27.16 -30.61
CA GLN A 2 -11.53 27.17 -31.83
C GLN A 2 -10.09 26.85 -31.42
N VAL A 3 -9.56 25.74 -31.93
CA VAL A 3 -8.17 25.35 -31.65
C VAL A 3 -7.35 25.70 -32.88
N GLN A 4 -6.35 26.57 -32.68
CA GLN A 4 -5.41 26.93 -33.72
C GLN A 4 -4.22 25.98 -33.63
N ILE A 5 -4.03 25.16 -34.67
CA ILE A 5 -2.88 24.27 -34.81
C ILE A 5 -1.89 25.01 -35.70
N ASP A 6 -0.75 25.40 -35.14
CA ASP A 6 0.28 26.12 -35.88
C ASP A 6 1.12 25.12 -36.68
N VAL A 7 0.81 24.98 -37.97
CA VAL A 7 1.38 23.97 -38.88
C VAL A 7 2.81 24.33 -39.31
N SER A 8 3.29 25.52 -38.93
CA SER A 8 4.61 26.06 -39.29
C SER A 8 5.77 25.46 -38.48
N LEU A 9 5.50 24.84 -37.33
CA LEU A 9 6.50 24.33 -36.38
C LEU A 9 7.02 22.90 -36.67
N GLY A 10 6.70 22.34 -37.85
CA GLY A 10 7.17 21.02 -38.28
C GLY A 10 6.35 19.85 -37.74
N ALA A 11 6.54 18.67 -38.34
CA ALA A 11 5.69 17.49 -38.14
C ALA A 11 5.55 17.06 -36.66
N GLU A 12 6.62 17.18 -35.87
CA GLU A 12 6.60 16.82 -34.45
C GLU A 12 5.71 17.74 -33.59
N ALA A 13 5.66 19.03 -33.91
CA ALA A 13 4.85 19.99 -33.17
C ALA A 13 3.36 19.76 -33.44
N VAL A 14 3.03 19.40 -34.69
CA VAL A 14 1.67 19.02 -35.10
C VAL A 14 1.26 17.72 -34.41
N GLU A 15 2.13 16.71 -34.37
CA GLU A 15 1.83 15.46 -33.66
C GLU A 15 1.59 15.65 -32.15
N ARG A 16 2.38 16.50 -31.48
CA ARG A 16 2.17 16.80 -30.06
C ARG A 16 0.84 17.51 -29.82
N SER A 17 0.51 18.48 -30.68
CA SER A 17 -0.76 19.21 -30.62
C SER A 17 -1.96 18.29 -30.86
N LEU A 18 -1.85 17.36 -31.82
CA LEU A 18 -2.88 16.36 -32.09
C LEU A 18 -3.02 15.35 -30.95
N LYS A 19 -1.91 14.90 -30.34
CA LYS A 19 -1.95 14.03 -29.15
C LYS A 19 -2.61 14.73 -27.97
N GLU A 20 -2.30 16.01 -27.77
CA GLU A 20 -2.88 16.80 -26.68
C GLU A 20 -4.39 17.02 -26.88
N LEU A 21 -4.81 17.31 -28.11
CA LEU A 21 -6.23 17.36 -28.48
C LEU A 21 -6.94 16.01 -28.31
N HIS A 22 -6.30 14.93 -28.75
CA HIS A 22 -6.84 13.59 -28.60
C HIS A 22 -7.06 13.23 -27.12
N MET A 23 -6.10 13.58 -26.26
CA MET A 23 -6.21 13.42 -24.81
C MET A 23 -7.34 14.28 -24.21
N GLN A 24 -7.53 15.51 -24.70
CA GLN A 24 -8.62 16.38 -24.24
C GLN A 24 -10.00 15.90 -24.73
N LEU A 25 -10.10 15.32 -25.92
CA LEU A 25 -11.37 14.81 -26.48
C LEU A 25 -11.80 13.48 -25.84
N LEU A 26 -10.86 12.58 -25.56
CA LEU A 26 -11.16 11.31 -24.89
C LEU A 26 -11.39 11.47 -23.38
N PHE A 27 -10.73 12.45 -22.76
CA PHE A 27 -10.82 12.71 -21.32
C PHE A 27 -11.21 14.18 -21.07
N PRO A 28 -12.41 14.61 -21.51
CA PRO A 28 -12.84 16.02 -21.52
C PRO A 28 -12.90 16.64 -20.12
N GLU A 29 -13.01 15.79 -19.10
CA GLU A 29 -12.75 16.15 -17.72
C GLU A 29 -11.81 15.08 -17.18
N ARG A 30 -10.79 15.47 -16.43
CA ARG A 30 -10.16 14.56 -15.46
C ARG A 30 -11.17 14.26 -14.34
N VAL A 31 -12.33 13.73 -14.68
CA VAL A 31 -13.21 13.08 -13.72
C VAL A 31 -12.40 11.90 -13.25
N ALA A 32 -11.96 11.95 -11.99
CA ALA A 32 -11.42 10.76 -11.37
C ALA A 32 -12.45 9.64 -11.60
N LEU A 33 -12.10 8.63 -12.42
CA LEU A 33 -12.91 7.47 -12.81
C LEU A 33 -13.48 6.67 -11.63
N HIS A 34 -13.20 7.10 -10.40
CA HIS A 34 -13.47 6.42 -9.18
C HIS A 34 -13.79 7.45 -8.08
N ARG A 35 -14.97 8.08 -8.09
CA ARG A 35 -15.52 8.57 -6.81
C ARG A 35 -15.90 7.34 -5.99
N SER A 36 -15.44 7.26 -4.74
CA SER A 36 -15.83 6.16 -3.84
C SER A 36 -17.36 6.15 -3.72
N ALA A 37 -18.01 5.01 -3.92
CA ALA A 37 -19.44 4.83 -3.69
C ALA A 37 -19.80 4.67 -2.20
N ALA A 38 -18.84 4.90 -1.30
CA ALA A 38 -19.07 4.83 0.13
C ALA A 38 -20.01 5.96 0.58
N VAL A 39 -21.01 5.59 1.38
CA VAL A 39 -21.99 6.52 1.98
C VAL A 39 -21.35 7.40 3.07
N TYR A 40 -20.17 7.03 3.56
CA TYR A 40 -19.42 7.73 4.60
C TYR A 40 -18.18 8.45 4.04
N PRO A 41 -17.70 9.51 4.70
CA PRO A 41 -16.50 10.23 4.28
C PRO A 41 -15.27 9.30 4.30
N VAL A 42 -14.62 9.18 3.14
CA VAL A 42 -13.44 8.34 2.96
C VAL A 42 -12.18 9.19 3.08
N ALA A 43 -11.50 9.11 4.22
CA ALA A 43 -10.26 9.86 4.47
C ALA A 43 -9.12 9.45 3.51
N ARG A 44 -9.03 8.16 3.16
CA ARG A 44 -8.04 7.63 2.20
C ARG A 44 -8.57 6.39 1.51
N ARG A 45 -8.11 6.12 0.29
CA ARG A 45 -8.39 4.85 -0.40
C ARG A 45 -7.55 3.72 0.24
N PRO A 46 -8.14 2.76 0.95
CA PRO A 46 -7.37 1.64 1.49
C PRO A 46 -7.07 0.64 0.36
N VAL A 47 -5.86 0.06 0.37
CA VAL A 47 -5.62 -1.15 -0.42
C VAL A 47 -6.30 -2.30 0.33
N LEU A 48 -7.26 -2.97 -0.33
CA LEU A 48 -8.09 -4.01 0.29
C LEU A 48 -7.25 -5.14 0.91
N VAL A 49 -6.18 -5.56 0.21
CA VAL A 49 -5.24 -6.58 0.69
C VAL A 49 -4.60 -6.17 2.01
N ASN A 50 -4.18 -4.92 2.13
CA ASN A 50 -3.56 -4.40 3.36
C ASN A 50 -4.58 -4.31 4.49
N LEU A 51 -5.80 -3.83 4.20
CA LEU A 51 -6.87 -3.76 5.17
C LEU A 51 -7.21 -5.15 5.74
N HIS A 52 -7.40 -6.13 4.85
CA HIS A 52 -7.66 -7.51 5.23
C HIS A 52 -6.55 -8.06 6.12
N ARG A 53 -5.29 -7.84 5.72
CA ARG A 53 -4.12 -8.24 6.48
C ARG A 53 -4.08 -7.63 7.89
N HIS A 54 -4.26 -6.32 8.02
CA HIS A 54 -4.25 -5.64 9.33
C HIS A 54 -5.34 -6.21 10.25
N ILE A 55 -6.56 -6.37 9.73
CA ILE A 55 -7.68 -6.92 10.49
C ILE A 55 -7.45 -8.38 10.87
N ALA A 56 -6.89 -9.20 9.97
CA ALA A 56 -6.58 -10.60 10.25
C ALA A 56 -5.58 -10.74 11.40
N VAL A 57 -4.48 -9.97 11.37
CA VAL A 57 -3.48 -9.93 12.47
C VAL A 57 -4.13 -9.51 13.79
N TYR A 58 -4.99 -8.48 13.77
CA TYR A 58 -5.71 -8.03 14.96
C TYR A 58 -6.66 -9.10 15.53
N LYS A 59 -7.41 -9.80 14.67
CA LYS A 59 -8.29 -10.90 15.08
C LYS A 59 -7.51 -12.02 15.79
N TRP A 60 -6.36 -12.41 15.25
CA TRP A 60 -5.50 -13.43 15.88
C TRP A 60 -4.97 -12.96 17.24
N ARG A 61 -4.47 -11.72 17.33
CA ARG A 61 -4.01 -11.15 18.61
C ARG A 61 -5.12 -11.10 19.66
N ARG A 62 -6.34 -10.73 19.26
CA ARG A 62 -7.49 -10.67 20.16
C ARG A 62 -7.89 -12.06 20.66
N ARG A 63 -7.82 -13.08 19.80
CA ARG A 63 -8.16 -14.47 20.15
C ARG A 63 -7.08 -15.15 21.00
N TYR A 64 -5.82 -14.82 20.78
CA TYR A 64 -4.66 -15.40 21.48
C TYR A 64 -3.69 -14.30 21.91
N PRO A 65 -3.89 -13.65 23.07
CA PRO A 65 -3.10 -12.51 23.52
C PRO A 65 -1.61 -12.82 23.72
N GLU A 66 -1.29 -14.02 24.19
CA GLU A 66 0.07 -14.48 24.50
C GLU A 66 0.80 -15.13 23.31
N MET A 67 0.13 -15.28 22.17
CA MET A 67 0.75 -15.84 20.97
C MET A 67 1.88 -14.94 20.48
N LYS A 68 3.02 -15.55 20.14
CA LYS A 68 4.18 -14.83 19.63
C LYS A 68 3.86 -14.20 18.27
N ASP A 69 4.41 -13.00 18.04
CA ASP A 69 4.20 -12.27 16.78
C ASP A 69 4.61 -13.09 15.55
N GLU A 70 5.67 -13.90 15.66
CA GLU A 70 6.14 -14.79 14.59
C GLU A 70 5.10 -15.85 14.20
N GLU A 71 4.41 -16.42 15.19
CA GLU A 71 3.38 -17.44 14.97
C GLU A 71 2.12 -16.82 14.36
N ILE A 72 1.78 -15.58 14.75
CA ILE A 72 0.69 -14.82 14.13
C ILE A 72 1.03 -14.52 12.67
N ALA A 73 2.27 -14.14 12.37
CA ALA A 73 2.73 -13.93 11.00
C ALA A 73 2.55 -15.19 10.16
N ASP A 74 2.96 -16.35 10.67
CA ASP A 74 2.83 -17.63 9.97
C ASP A 74 1.37 -18.03 9.71
N ARG A 75 0.48 -17.83 10.69
CA ARG A 75 -0.96 -18.13 10.53
C ARG A 75 -1.68 -17.22 9.54
N VAL A 76 -1.23 -15.98 9.41
CA VAL A 76 -1.81 -14.99 8.47
C VAL A 76 -1.19 -15.13 7.06
N GLY A 77 -0.16 -15.96 6.89
CA GLY A 77 0.56 -16.09 5.62
C GLY A 77 1.47 -14.89 5.34
N LEU A 78 1.98 -14.23 6.39
CA LEU A 78 3.01 -13.20 6.26
C LEU A 78 4.36 -13.86 6.05
N HIS A 79 4.62 -14.23 4.80
CA HIS A 79 5.94 -14.66 4.39
C HIS A 79 6.88 -13.46 4.44
N ALA A 80 7.75 -13.42 5.45
CA ALA A 80 8.99 -12.65 5.32
C ALA A 80 9.72 -13.21 4.09
N ALA A 81 10.31 -12.32 3.27
CA ALA A 81 11.10 -12.75 2.12
C ALA A 81 12.05 -13.88 2.53
N GLU A 82 12.19 -14.95 1.74
CA GLU A 82 13.10 -16.08 2.06
C GLU A 82 14.60 -15.69 2.06
N GLN A 83 14.86 -14.40 1.91
CA GLN A 83 16.17 -13.80 1.78
C GLN A 83 16.36 -12.76 2.89
N ALA A 84 17.52 -12.85 3.54
CA ALA A 84 18.02 -11.88 4.48
C ALA A 84 19.26 -11.22 3.84
N ASN A 85 19.27 -9.88 3.75
CA ASN A 85 20.35 -9.11 3.11
C ASN A 85 20.71 -9.58 1.67
N GLY A 86 19.71 -10.05 0.90
CA GLY A 86 19.90 -10.56 -0.46
C GLY A 86 20.45 -11.99 -0.56
N ILE A 87 20.74 -12.64 0.57
CA ILE A 87 21.22 -14.01 0.63
C ILE A 87 20.04 -14.92 0.95
N SER A 88 19.81 -15.91 0.08
CA SER A 88 18.74 -16.91 0.29
C SER A 88 19.14 -17.93 1.34
N ARG A 89 18.18 -18.27 2.22
CA ARG A 89 18.33 -19.37 3.18
C ARG A 89 18.70 -20.69 2.50
N SER A 90 18.04 -20.99 1.38
CA SER A 90 18.29 -22.22 0.61
C SER A 90 19.67 -22.24 -0.03
N TYR A 91 20.21 -21.07 -0.39
CA TYR A 91 21.56 -20.93 -0.92
C TYR A 91 22.61 -21.22 0.16
N MET A 92 22.44 -20.67 1.37
CA MET A 92 23.36 -20.95 2.49
C MET A 92 23.31 -22.40 2.98
N GLN A 93 22.12 -23.03 2.98
CA GLN A 93 21.98 -24.45 3.30
C GLN A 93 22.72 -25.34 2.30
N ARG A 94 22.64 -25.04 1.00
CA ARG A 94 23.38 -25.79 -0.05
C ARG A 94 24.89 -25.66 0.12
N LEU A 95 25.36 -24.52 0.61
CA LEU A 95 26.78 -24.28 0.90
C LEU A 95 27.25 -24.89 2.23
N GLY A 96 26.36 -25.55 2.99
CA GLY A 96 26.70 -26.15 4.29
C GLY A 96 27.00 -25.15 5.40
N HIS A 97 26.67 -23.86 5.19
CA HIS A 97 26.92 -22.81 6.16
C HIS A 97 25.76 -22.67 7.17
N SER A 98 26.09 -22.13 8.35
CA SER A 98 25.09 -21.85 9.38
C SER A 98 24.04 -20.84 8.87
N THR A 99 22.76 -21.14 9.08
CA THR A 99 21.63 -20.27 8.72
C THR A 99 21.03 -19.53 9.92
N GLY A 100 21.70 -19.61 11.09
CA GLY A 100 21.19 -19.04 12.34
C GLY A 100 20.91 -17.54 12.25
N ASP A 101 21.83 -16.76 11.68
CA ASP A 101 21.69 -15.31 11.57
C ASP A 101 20.55 -14.91 10.62
N ILE A 102 20.43 -15.62 9.49
CA ILE A 102 19.31 -15.46 8.55
C ILE A 102 17.98 -15.72 9.26
N ASP A 103 17.89 -16.82 10.01
CA ASP A 103 16.67 -17.18 10.73
C ASP A 103 16.31 -16.13 11.80
N ILE A 104 17.30 -15.54 12.49
CA ILE A 104 17.08 -14.43 13.44
C ILE A 104 16.54 -13.18 12.73
N GLU A 105 17.13 -12.80 11.60
CA GLU A 105 16.67 -11.64 10.82
C GLU A 105 15.25 -11.83 10.30
N LEU A 106 14.94 -13.02 9.76
CA LEU A 106 13.60 -13.35 9.28
C LEU A 106 12.56 -13.28 10.41
N ARG A 107 12.89 -13.80 11.60
CA ARG A 107 12.04 -13.69 12.78
C ARG A 107 11.81 -12.22 13.17
N ARG A 108 12.86 -11.40 13.21
CA ARG A 108 12.75 -9.96 13.49
C ARG A 108 11.86 -9.25 12.46
N ALA A 109 11.98 -9.59 11.17
CA ALA A 109 11.16 -9.05 10.11
C ALA A 109 9.67 -9.41 10.29
N LYS A 110 9.36 -10.68 10.61
CA LYS A 110 7.99 -11.12 10.94
C LYS A 110 7.40 -10.32 12.11
N ARG A 111 8.16 -10.19 13.22
CA ARG A 111 7.73 -9.41 14.39
C ARG A 111 7.42 -7.96 14.02
N LYS A 112 8.36 -7.30 13.32
CA LYS A 112 8.21 -5.90 12.90
C LYS A 112 6.98 -5.70 12.01
N ALA A 113 6.74 -6.63 11.08
CA ALA A 113 5.58 -6.61 10.19
C ALA A 113 4.26 -6.72 10.98
N VAL A 114 4.17 -7.70 11.90
CA VAL A 114 2.99 -7.89 12.75
C VAL A 114 2.72 -6.69 13.65
N GLN A 115 3.75 -6.12 14.26
CA GLN A 115 3.59 -4.92 15.10
C GLN A 115 3.13 -3.70 14.31
N HIS A 116 3.63 -3.54 13.08
CA HIS A 116 3.14 -2.51 12.17
C HIS A 116 1.66 -2.73 11.85
N ASP A 117 1.28 -3.96 11.48
CA ASP A 117 -0.09 -4.32 11.14
C ASP A 117 -1.05 -4.12 12.32
N LEU A 118 -0.64 -4.48 13.54
CA LEU A 118 -1.42 -4.24 14.76
C LEU A 118 -1.63 -2.75 15.04
N ARG A 119 -0.59 -1.93 14.85
CA ARG A 119 -0.71 -0.48 14.99
C ARG A 119 -1.71 0.09 13.99
N CYS A 120 -1.61 -0.32 12.73
CA CYS A 120 -2.53 0.13 11.68
C CYS A 120 -3.95 -0.34 11.92
N ALA A 121 -4.14 -1.57 12.41
CA ALA A 121 -5.46 -2.09 12.76
C ALA A 121 -6.11 -1.27 13.88
N ARG A 122 -5.34 -0.86 14.90
CA ARG A 122 -5.83 0.02 15.97
C ARG A 122 -6.26 1.37 15.42
N GLU A 123 -5.40 2.03 14.62
CA GLU A 123 -5.74 3.31 13.98
C GLU A 123 -7.04 3.22 13.16
N LEU A 124 -7.23 2.13 12.42
CA LEU A 124 -8.42 1.90 11.62
C LEU A 124 -9.67 1.71 12.50
N ILE A 125 -9.58 0.92 13.56
CA ILE A 125 -10.69 0.68 14.51
C ILE A 125 -11.06 1.98 15.23
N ASP A 126 -10.06 2.76 15.67
CA ASP A 126 -10.25 4.06 16.31
C ASP A 126 -10.78 5.13 15.34
N GLY A 127 -10.51 4.99 14.04
CA GLY A 127 -11.12 5.83 13.01
C GLY A 127 -12.62 5.55 12.88
N VAL A 128 -13.00 4.27 12.83
CA VAL A 128 -14.42 3.86 12.75
C VAL A 128 -15.23 4.41 13.91
N SER A 129 -14.71 4.39 15.14
CA SER A 129 -15.42 4.93 16.30
C SER A 129 -15.65 6.45 16.24
N ARG A 130 -14.86 7.17 15.42
CA ARG A 130 -14.99 8.62 15.17
C ARG A 130 -15.80 8.94 13.91
N GLY A 131 -16.30 7.94 13.20
CA GLY A 131 -17.03 8.12 11.93
C GLY A 131 -16.12 8.40 10.73
N GLU A 132 -14.81 8.25 10.87
CA GLU A 132 -13.84 8.50 9.80
C GLU A 132 -13.17 7.18 9.38
N PHE A 133 -13.41 6.73 8.15
CA PHE A 133 -12.83 5.47 7.70
C PHE A 133 -12.43 5.50 6.22
N PRO A 134 -11.25 4.97 5.86
CA PRO A 134 -10.13 4.51 6.69
C PRO A 134 -9.12 5.63 6.96
N VAL A 135 -8.88 5.92 8.25
CA VAL A 135 -7.82 6.84 8.69
C VAL A 135 -6.58 6.04 9.07
N ARG A 136 -5.42 6.44 8.57
CA ARG A 136 -4.11 5.94 9.00
C ARG A 136 -3.17 7.12 9.14
N THR A 137 -2.52 7.26 10.29
CA THR A 137 -1.49 8.28 10.52
C THR A 137 -0.14 7.84 9.99
N SER A 138 0.13 6.52 9.95
CA SER A 138 1.38 5.98 9.41
C SER A 138 1.26 5.60 7.94
N GLY A 139 1.45 6.58 7.05
CA GLY A 139 1.59 6.37 5.61
C GLY A 139 2.20 7.59 4.96
N ARG A 140 3.35 7.42 4.28
CA ARG A 140 4.05 8.49 3.54
C ARG A 140 3.18 8.98 2.38
N THR A 141 2.30 9.91 2.68
CA THR A 141 1.77 11.04 1.91
C THR A 141 0.54 11.51 2.68
N ALA A 142 0.78 12.31 3.73
CA ALA A 142 -0.19 13.33 4.06
C ALA A 142 -0.28 14.21 2.81
N CYS A 143 -1.27 13.95 1.95
CA CYS A 143 -1.68 14.95 1.00
C CYS A 143 -2.12 16.12 1.87
N LYS A 144 -1.26 17.13 1.99
CA LYS A 144 -1.62 18.43 2.53
C LYS A 144 -2.83 18.86 1.70
N VAL A 145 -4.01 18.79 2.30
CA VAL A 145 -5.16 19.51 1.80
C VAL A 145 -4.84 20.97 2.09
N ASN A 146 -4.23 21.64 1.12
CA ASN A 146 -4.21 23.08 1.11
C ASN A 146 -5.66 23.50 0.89
N ASN A 147 -6.30 24.02 1.94
CA ASN A 147 -7.54 24.77 1.77
C ASN A 147 -7.17 26.19 1.32
N PRO A 148 -7.97 26.81 0.43
CA PRO A 148 -7.79 28.21 0.01
C PRO A 148 -7.94 29.18 1.19
#